data_AF-A0A2V8QVK6-F1
#
_entry.id   AF-A0A2V8QVK6-F1
#
_cell.length_a   1.000
_cell.length_b   1.000
_cell.length_c   1.000
_cell.angle_alpha   90.00
_cell.angle_beta   90.00
_cell.angle_gamma   90.00
#
_symmetry.space_group_name_H-M   'P 1'
#
loop_
_entity.id
_entity.type
_entity.pdbx_description
1 polymer ?
#
loop_
_entity_poly.entity_id
_entity_poly.type
_entity_poly.pdbx_seq_one_letter_code
_entity_poly.pdbx_strand_id
1 'polypeptide(L)'
;MIQAKATKVLKSAKGEKHVAEVVFGLAERLARVLSSLDRGPCVLDDRSFAVGFQHTLSWIAYQEDVTGSESKLRAYCDITASLAVFDLLVREIAKELSLPGVGGEINVALRLAAAAGSWREPLVAAGRRLLSAGRYDEAADCARRALSVVSACPVSQRLLMDALRARRRAGGTVEPVERSGLADLRGRFCPMPFEVLVSGQSTRWNKDTNLTEQVMGSAYLCDCAAWLPYVAGNVVEAESPDAVWNSEQAQEIRRSVLDGDYSYCSRTLCPSILNDALPRSEEVTSPRLRRIIERRETFLEDGPRLIALGHDSSCNLACPSCRVGIVMADKAQNERLDRARDRVVLPLLRGRQAGLHLTAWGDPFASRHYRSILEALREPEFDGVKLYLLTNGLGLTPKAWKAMPHLAEKIVELRVSVDAATKETYENVRRPGRWEVIRENLTVMGEMSRAGTFRRNRFAGGTQSVSSDLFLDAKDPFSFVLAFVVQSANFREMPAFVKLAEEVGADAVVFQKYYSFGHEGAAVFSARDVAAPTHPEHEQLQAVLRDPMMQSPRVVQTFISQLARRPTP
;
A
#
# COMPACT_ATOMS: atom_id res chain seq x y z
N MET A 1 27.40 27.37 6.97
CA MET A 1 28.00 26.41 6.01
C MET A 1 27.05 25.28 5.63
N ILE A 2 26.49 24.52 6.59
CA ILE A 2 25.62 23.35 6.30
C ILE A 2 24.38 23.75 5.49
N GLN A 3 23.75 24.90 5.78
CA GLN A 3 22.61 25.41 5.00
C GLN A 3 22.93 25.52 3.50
N ALA A 4 24.06 26.15 3.14
CA ALA A 4 24.47 26.28 1.74
C ALA A 4 24.77 24.92 1.07
N LYS A 5 25.28 23.94 1.81
CA LYS A 5 25.46 22.57 1.31
C LYS A 5 24.12 21.85 1.15
N ALA A 6 23.19 22.04 2.09
CA ALA A 6 21.86 21.45 2.08
C ALA A 6 21.04 21.95 0.87
N THR A 7 21.08 23.25 0.57
CA THR A 7 20.40 23.80 -0.61
C THR A 7 20.88 23.17 -1.93
N LYS A 8 22.15 22.73 -2.01
CA LYS A 8 22.71 22.09 -3.21
C LYS A 8 22.32 20.62 -3.38
N VAL A 9 21.99 19.93 -2.29
CA VAL A 9 21.62 18.50 -2.34
C VAL A 9 20.12 18.27 -2.39
N LEU A 10 19.33 19.35 -2.34
CA LEU A 10 17.87 19.35 -2.38
C LEU A 10 17.35 20.06 -3.63
N LYS A 11 16.14 19.72 -4.05
CA LYS A 11 15.44 20.43 -5.14
C LYS A 11 13.94 20.50 -4.90
N SER A 12 13.30 21.47 -5.56
CA SER A 12 11.86 21.62 -5.60
C SER A 12 11.40 22.17 -6.95
N ALA A 13 10.21 21.77 -7.40
CA ALA A 13 9.55 22.34 -8.56
C ALA A 13 9.24 23.84 -8.38
N LYS A 14 9.20 24.34 -7.14
CA LYS A 14 9.02 25.77 -6.82
C LYS A 14 10.31 26.59 -6.90
N GLY A 15 11.43 25.97 -7.29
CA GLY A 15 12.71 26.64 -7.51
C GLY A 15 13.60 26.75 -6.26
N GLU A 16 14.82 27.25 -6.48
CA GLU A 16 15.89 27.26 -5.46
C GLU A 16 15.58 28.17 -4.25
N LYS A 17 14.86 29.27 -4.46
CA LYS A 17 14.47 30.19 -3.38
C LYS A 17 13.62 29.47 -2.33
N HIS A 18 12.63 28.68 -2.79
CA HIS A 18 11.78 27.89 -1.90
C HIS A 18 12.57 26.82 -1.13
N VAL A 19 13.55 26.18 -1.79
CA VAL A 19 14.47 25.26 -1.10
C VAL A 19 15.26 25.98 -0.01
N ALA A 20 15.76 27.19 -0.28
CA ALA A 20 16.50 27.98 0.70
C ALA A 20 15.63 28.35 1.93
N GLU A 21 14.37 28.71 1.72
CA GLU A 21 13.40 29.00 2.79
C GLU A 21 13.15 27.76 3.67
N VAL A 22 12.94 26.59 3.05
CA VAL A 22 12.77 25.32 3.78
C VAL A 22 14.03 24.96 4.57
N VAL A 23 15.21 25.08 3.96
CA VAL A 23 16.49 24.80 4.63
C VAL A 23 16.73 25.76 5.80
N PHE A 24 16.35 27.03 5.66
CA PHE A 24 16.42 28.00 6.75
C PHE A 24 15.56 27.56 7.95
N GLY A 25 14.28 27.26 7.70
CA GLY A 25 13.37 26.80 8.76
C GLY A 25 13.81 25.48 9.40
N LEU A 26 14.40 24.56 8.63
CA LEU A 26 14.98 23.34 9.19
C LEU A 26 16.18 23.65 10.10
N ALA A 27 17.06 24.56 9.69
CA ALA A 27 18.25 24.92 10.46
C ALA A 27 17.89 25.55 11.82
N GLU A 28 16.90 26.44 11.87
CA GLU A 28 16.43 27.03 13.13
C GLU A 28 15.91 25.96 14.10
N ARG A 29 15.19 24.96 13.59
CA ARG A 29 14.69 23.84 14.40
C ARG A 29 15.83 22.94 14.88
N LEU A 30 16.77 22.60 13.99
CA LEU A 30 17.92 21.76 14.30
C LEU A 30 18.87 22.41 15.31
N ALA A 31 19.07 23.72 15.26
CA ALA A 31 19.96 24.43 16.20
C ALA A 31 19.58 24.18 17.66
N ARG A 32 18.27 24.09 17.97
CA ARG A 32 17.77 23.82 19.32
C ARG A 32 18.07 22.41 19.82
N VAL A 33 18.07 21.43 18.91
CA VAL A 33 18.34 20.04 19.25
C VAL A 33 19.85 19.79 19.31
N LEU A 34 20.58 20.28 18.32
CA LEU A 34 22.01 20.06 18.16
C LEU A 34 22.87 20.78 19.22
N SER A 35 22.35 21.78 19.94
CA SER A 35 23.03 22.36 21.10
C SER A 35 23.32 21.34 22.22
N SER A 36 22.58 20.22 22.24
CA SER A 36 22.85 19.12 23.19
C SER A 36 24.18 18.40 22.93
N LEU A 37 24.83 18.63 21.79
CA LEU A 37 26.15 18.05 21.46
C LEU A 37 27.25 18.51 22.41
N ASP A 38 27.09 19.66 23.07
CA ASP A 38 28.00 20.18 24.10
C ASP A 38 28.17 19.22 25.29
N ARG A 39 27.22 18.28 25.48
CA ARG A 39 27.31 17.21 26.49
C ARG A 39 28.34 16.13 26.12
N GLY A 40 28.95 16.21 24.95
CA GLY A 40 29.94 15.26 24.46
C GLY A 40 29.31 13.96 23.92
N PRO A 41 30.14 12.94 23.62
CA PRO A 41 29.70 11.78 22.85
C PRO A 41 28.56 10.98 23.47
N CYS A 42 28.35 11.01 24.79
CA CYS A 42 27.29 10.25 25.46
C CYS A 42 25.88 10.64 24.99
N VAL A 43 25.71 11.85 24.45
CA VAL A 43 24.42 12.33 23.93
C VAL A 43 23.87 11.47 22.78
N LEU A 44 24.74 10.78 22.04
CA LEU A 44 24.34 9.94 20.92
C LEU A 44 23.54 8.70 21.35
N ASP A 45 23.64 8.31 22.63
CA ASP A 45 22.86 7.20 23.21
C ASP A 45 21.60 7.70 23.95
N ASP A 46 21.42 9.02 24.06
CA ASP A 46 20.25 9.63 24.71
C ASP A 46 19.03 9.52 23.79
N ARG A 47 18.05 8.73 24.22
CA ARG A 47 16.81 8.50 23.46
C ARG A 47 16.03 9.79 23.22
N SER A 48 15.98 10.70 24.18
CA SER A 48 15.24 11.96 24.04
C SER A 48 15.89 12.86 22.99
N PHE A 49 17.22 12.92 22.98
CA PHE A 49 17.97 13.60 21.92
C PHE A 49 17.74 12.95 20.55
N ALA A 50 17.91 11.64 20.44
CA ALA A 50 17.77 10.93 19.16
C ALA A 50 16.35 11.06 18.58
N VAL A 51 15.31 10.91 19.40
CA VAL A 51 13.91 11.10 18.98
C VAL A 51 13.62 12.56 18.63
N GLY A 52 14.12 13.52 19.42
CA GLY A 52 13.98 14.94 19.13
C GLY A 52 14.65 15.35 17.80
N PHE A 53 15.83 14.77 17.52
CA PHE A 53 16.54 14.98 16.28
C PHE A 53 15.80 14.32 15.11
N GLN A 54 15.35 13.07 15.25
CA GLN A 54 14.51 12.40 14.26
C GLN A 54 13.28 13.21 13.89
N HIS A 55 12.51 13.67 14.89
CA HIS A 55 11.29 14.45 14.67
C HIS A 55 11.59 15.75 13.93
N THR A 56 12.65 16.45 14.35
CA THR A 56 13.05 17.72 13.74
C THR A 56 13.49 17.53 12.29
N LEU A 57 14.27 16.49 12.00
CA LEU A 57 14.72 16.19 10.64
C LEU A 57 13.55 15.73 9.76
N SER A 58 12.65 14.90 10.29
CA SER A 58 11.49 14.38 9.55
C SER A 58 10.58 15.49 9.01
N TRP A 59 10.59 16.68 9.62
CA TRP A 59 9.88 17.86 9.12
C TRP A 59 10.17 18.15 7.64
N ILE A 60 11.42 18.00 7.17
CA ILE A 60 11.75 18.23 5.75
C ILE A 60 11.14 17.17 4.83
N ALA A 61 11.03 15.93 5.32
CA ALA A 61 10.41 14.83 4.58
C ALA A 61 8.89 15.02 4.40
N TYR A 62 8.29 15.99 5.10
CA TYR A 62 6.90 16.37 4.87
C TYR A 62 6.71 17.59 3.96
N GLN A 63 7.79 18.22 3.50
CA GLN A 63 7.71 19.26 2.46
C GLN A 63 7.55 18.56 1.11
N GLU A 64 6.29 18.40 0.64
CA GLU A 64 5.93 17.54 -0.51
C GLU A 64 6.62 17.89 -1.84
N ASP A 65 6.96 19.16 -2.01
CA ASP A 65 7.66 19.63 -3.19
C ASP A 65 9.19 19.52 -3.09
N VAL A 66 9.74 19.21 -1.90
CA VAL A 66 11.19 19.10 -1.66
C VAL A 66 11.65 17.64 -1.66
N THR A 67 12.63 17.31 -2.50
CA THR A 67 13.25 15.97 -2.59
C THR A 67 14.77 16.08 -2.69
N GLY A 68 15.47 14.94 -2.62
CA GLY A 68 16.89 14.89 -2.97
C GLY A 68 17.12 15.27 -4.43
N SER A 69 18.22 15.98 -4.71
CA SER A 69 18.62 16.44 -6.05
C SER A 69 18.63 15.33 -7.11
N GLU A 70 19.07 14.13 -6.73
CA GLU A 70 19.14 12.94 -7.59
C GLU A 70 17.77 12.22 -7.80
N SER A 71 16.73 12.59 -7.05
CA SER A 71 15.43 11.90 -7.10
C SER A 71 14.61 12.39 -8.28
N LYS A 72 14.23 11.51 -9.22
CA LYS A 72 13.30 11.89 -10.29
C LYS A 72 11.84 11.98 -9.80
N LEU A 73 11.41 10.97 -9.06
CA LEU A 73 10.04 10.86 -8.52
C LEU A 73 10.10 10.76 -6.99
N ARG A 74 8.98 11.10 -6.34
CA ARG A 74 8.81 10.98 -4.88
C ARG A 74 7.98 9.75 -4.53
N ALA A 75 8.50 8.94 -3.61
CA ALA A 75 7.73 7.85 -3.01
C ALA A 75 6.88 8.35 -1.83
N TYR A 76 5.77 7.68 -1.51
CA TYR A 76 4.94 8.07 -0.34
C TYR A 76 5.70 7.93 0.99
N CYS A 77 6.75 7.12 1.04
CA CYS A 77 7.62 6.91 2.19
C CYS A 77 9.03 7.48 1.99
N ASP A 78 9.16 8.49 1.12
CA ASP A 78 10.44 9.11 0.76
C ASP A 78 11.21 9.66 1.97
N ILE A 79 12.51 9.42 1.98
CA ILE A 79 13.47 9.99 2.94
C ILE A 79 14.66 10.63 2.23
N THR A 80 14.56 10.91 0.92
CA THR A 80 15.73 11.32 0.13
C THR A 80 16.23 12.70 0.56
N ALA A 81 15.31 13.62 0.85
CA ALA A 81 15.63 14.95 1.37
C ALA A 81 16.22 14.90 2.79
N SER A 82 15.55 14.21 3.72
CA SER A 82 16.02 14.08 5.11
C SER A 82 17.36 13.36 5.19
N LEU A 83 17.55 12.29 4.43
CA LEU A 83 18.81 11.55 4.36
C LEU A 83 19.94 12.39 3.77
N ALA A 84 19.71 13.16 2.71
CA ALA A 84 20.74 14.01 2.12
C ALA A 84 21.25 15.07 3.13
N VAL A 85 20.34 15.65 3.90
CA VAL A 85 20.71 16.56 4.99
C VAL A 85 21.41 15.81 6.13
N PHE A 86 20.90 14.65 6.52
CA PHE A 86 21.51 13.83 7.58
C PHE A 86 22.94 13.40 7.23
N ASP A 87 23.20 13.05 5.97
CA ASP A 87 24.54 12.70 5.49
C ASP A 87 25.55 13.84 5.66
N LEU A 88 25.12 15.10 5.56
CA LEU A 88 25.92 16.28 5.88
C LEU A 88 26.09 16.45 7.39
N LEU A 89 25.01 16.30 8.16
CA LEU A 89 25.02 16.48 9.62
C LEU A 89 25.92 15.45 10.31
N VAL A 90 25.89 14.19 9.91
CA VAL A 90 26.73 13.13 10.51
C VAL A 90 28.22 13.48 10.45
N ARG A 91 28.69 14.06 9.34
CA ARG A 91 30.08 14.48 9.18
C ARG A 91 30.47 15.57 10.16
N GLU A 92 29.61 16.56 10.33
CA GLU A 92 29.87 17.70 11.20
C GLU A 92 29.70 17.31 12.68
N ILE A 93 28.74 16.44 13.01
CA ILE A 93 28.58 15.87 14.37
C ILE A 93 29.81 15.03 14.75
N ALA A 94 30.31 14.19 13.85
CA ALA A 94 31.52 13.41 14.09
C ALA A 94 32.73 14.32 14.35
N LYS A 95 32.86 15.40 13.59
CA LYS A 95 33.90 16.42 13.80
C LYS A 95 33.77 17.12 15.15
N GLU A 96 32.58 17.59 15.50
CA GLU A 96 32.30 18.28 16.77
C GLU A 96 32.64 17.40 17.98
N LEU A 97 32.28 16.12 17.90
CA LEU A 97 32.54 15.13 18.95
C LEU A 97 33.95 14.54 18.91
N SER A 98 34.85 15.07 18.06
CA SER A 98 36.23 14.58 17.90
C SER A 98 36.32 13.08 17.55
N LEU A 99 35.39 12.58 16.73
CA LEU A 99 35.34 11.22 16.20
C LEU A 99 35.82 11.21 14.74
N PRO A 100 37.12 10.95 14.46
CA PRO A 100 37.68 11.18 13.14
C PRO A 100 37.29 10.12 12.10
N GLY A 101 37.19 10.57 10.86
CA GLY A 101 37.09 9.73 9.67
C GLY A 101 35.77 8.95 9.54
N VAL A 102 35.75 8.04 8.56
CA VAL A 102 34.56 7.25 8.21
C VAL A 102 34.09 6.37 9.38
N GLY A 103 35.01 5.89 10.21
CA GLY A 103 34.69 5.12 11.42
C GLY A 103 33.90 5.93 12.45
N GLY A 104 34.29 7.19 12.68
CA GLY A 104 33.56 8.12 13.55
C GLY A 104 32.15 8.43 13.03
N GLU A 105 32.02 8.67 11.73
CA GLU A 105 30.71 8.90 11.09
C GLU A 105 29.77 7.69 11.20
N ILE A 106 30.29 6.47 11.01
CA ILE A 106 29.52 5.23 11.22
C ILE A 106 29.09 5.11 12.69
N ASN A 107 29.98 5.41 13.63
CA ASN A 107 29.69 5.34 15.06
C ASN A 107 28.54 6.30 15.45
N VAL A 108 28.59 7.54 14.98
CA VAL A 108 27.52 8.54 15.20
C VAL A 108 26.19 8.02 14.69
N ALA A 109 26.14 7.56 13.44
CA ALA A 109 24.90 7.11 12.83
C ALA A 109 24.32 5.87 13.55
N LEU A 110 25.15 4.86 13.86
CA LEU A 110 24.67 3.65 14.52
C LEU A 110 24.16 3.89 15.95
N ARG A 111 24.80 4.78 16.71
CA ARG A 111 24.35 5.14 18.08
C ARG A 111 23.02 5.87 18.06
N LEU A 112 22.86 6.84 17.14
CA LEU A 112 21.57 7.51 16.93
C LEU A 112 20.45 6.55 16.52
N ALA A 113 20.74 5.61 15.61
CA ALA A 113 19.79 4.57 15.22
C ALA A 113 19.37 3.69 16.41
N ALA A 114 20.33 3.29 17.25
CA ALA A 114 20.08 2.47 18.43
C ALA A 114 19.24 3.22 19.49
N ALA A 115 19.56 4.49 19.75
CA ALA A 115 18.85 5.31 20.73
C ALA A 115 17.40 5.62 20.32
N ALA A 116 17.14 5.91 19.04
CA ALA A 116 15.79 6.19 18.54
C ALA A 116 14.94 4.92 18.30
N GLY A 117 15.58 3.77 18.02
CA GLY A 117 14.92 2.50 17.72
C GLY A 117 14.36 2.40 16.29
N SER A 118 13.49 3.34 15.89
CA SER A 118 12.77 3.33 14.62
C SER A 118 13.15 4.49 13.69
N TRP A 119 14.44 4.64 13.38
CA TRP A 119 14.95 5.75 12.56
C TRP A 119 15.76 5.26 11.35
N ARG A 120 15.25 5.51 10.13
CA ARG A 120 15.79 4.96 8.87
C ARG A 120 17.03 5.68 8.38
N GLU A 121 17.04 7.01 8.43
CA GLU A 121 18.14 7.86 7.95
C GLU A 121 19.51 7.47 8.53
N PRO A 122 19.69 7.30 9.85
CA PRO A 122 20.97 6.86 10.41
C PRO A 122 21.38 5.46 9.97
N LEU A 123 20.43 4.52 9.86
CA LEU A 123 20.73 3.17 9.37
C LEU A 123 21.23 3.22 7.91
N VAL A 124 20.55 3.97 7.05
CA VAL A 124 20.98 4.09 5.65
C VAL A 124 22.32 4.82 5.53
N ALA A 125 22.51 5.90 6.29
CA ALA A 125 23.75 6.68 6.29
C ALA A 125 24.96 5.85 6.76
N ALA A 126 24.79 5.04 7.81
CA ALA A 126 25.79 4.09 8.28
C ALA A 126 26.06 3.01 7.21
N GLY A 127 25.00 2.41 6.67
CA GLY A 127 25.11 1.35 5.67
C GLY A 127 25.84 1.78 4.39
N ARG A 128 25.58 2.99 3.88
CA ARG A 128 26.31 3.53 2.71
C ARG A 128 27.82 3.67 2.96
N ARG A 129 28.20 4.08 4.18
CA ARG A 129 29.60 4.22 4.59
C ARG A 129 30.27 2.85 4.78
N LEU A 130 29.57 1.90 5.41
CA LEU A 130 30.01 0.52 5.55
C LEU A 130 30.23 -0.14 4.18
N LEU A 131 29.29 0.05 3.26
CA LEU A 131 29.40 -0.44 1.87
C LEU A 131 30.64 0.14 1.18
N SER A 132 30.85 1.45 1.29
CA SER A 132 32.03 2.12 0.72
C SER A 132 33.35 1.65 1.34
N ALA A 133 33.32 1.20 2.59
CA ALA A 133 34.45 0.63 3.32
C ALA A 133 34.64 -0.88 3.10
N GLY A 134 33.88 -1.52 2.20
CA GLY A 134 33.98 -2.96 1.93
C GLY A 134 33.29 -3.87 2.95
N ARG A 135 32.54 -3.32 3.92
CA ARG A 135 31.85 -4.07 4.99
C ARG A 135 30.42 -4.42 4.55
N TYR A 136 30.31 -5.34 3.59
CA TYR A 136 29.06 -5.60 2.87
C TYR A 136 27.94 -6.21 3.73
N ASP A 137 28.27 -7.15 4.62
CA ASP A 137 27.27 -7.79 5.48
C ASP A 137 26.66 -6.79 6.46
N GLU A 138 27.49 -5.96 7.09
CA GLU A 138 27.01 -4.91 8.01
C GLU A 138 26.20 -3.83 7.29
N ALA A 139 26.56 -3.51 6.04
CA ALA A 139 25.75 -2.63 5.20
C ALA A 139 24.38 -3.24 4.88
N ALA A 140 24.34 -4.53 4.55
CA ALA A 140 23.09 -5.27 4.32
C ALA A 140 22.23 -5.31 5.60
N ASP A 141 22.83 -5.51 6.78
CA ASP A 141 22.12 -5.52 8.05
C ASP A 141 21.52 -4.16 8.41
N CYS A 142 22.25 -3.07 8.15
CA CYS A 142 21.70 -1.73 8.27
C CYS A 142 20.49 -1.53 7.35
N ALA A 143 20.57 -2.00 6.11
CA ALA A 143 19.46 -1.95 5.16
C ALA A 143 18.25 -2.77 5.64
N ARG A 144 18.45 -4.01 6.12
CA ARG A 144 17.36 -4.86 6.65
C ARG A 144 16.68 -4.22 7.85
N ARG A 145 17.45 -3.65 8.79
CA ARG A 145 16.91 -2.88 9.92
C ARG A 145 16.14 -1.64 9.47
N ALA A 146 16.58 -0.96 8.41
CA ALA A 146 15.84 0.18 7.88
C ALA A 146 14.52 -0.26 7.19
N LEU A 147 14.53 -1.43 6.53
CA LEU A 147 13.35 -2.03 5.92
C LEU A 147 12.37 -2.60 6.94
N SER A 148 12.81 -3.02 8.12
CA SER A 148 11.89 -3.41 9.19
C SER A 148 11.12 -2.23 9.78
N VAL A 149 11.63 -1.00 9.63
CA VAL A 149 10.90 0.23 9.99
C VAL A 149 9.86 0.58 8.93
N VAL A 150 10.28 0.64 7.65
CA VAL A 150 9.36 0.81 6.50
C VAL A 150 9.84 -0.04 5.34
N SER A 151 9.12 -1.13 5.07
CA SER A 151 9.50 -2.15 4.08
C SER A 151 9.50 -1.63 2.64
N ALA A 152 8.61 -0.68 2.33
CA ALA A 152 8.48 -0.10 0.99
C ALA A 152 9.52 0.99 0.67
N CYS A 153 10.42 1.34 1.61
CA CYS A 153 11.37 2.45 1.45
C CYS A 153 12.36 2.22 0.29
N PRO A 154 12.29 2.96 -0.83
CA PRO A 154 13.13 2.68 -2.00
C PRO A 154 14.61 2.87 -1.73
N VAL A 155 14.96 3.83 -0.87
CA VAL A 155 16.34 4.11 -0.50
C VAL A 155 16.96 2.96 0.31
N SER A 156 16.20 2.41 1.26
CA SER A 156 16.64 1.25 2.04
C SER A 156 16.76 0.00 1.17
N GLN A 157 15.83 -0.19 0.23
CA GLN A 157 15.91 -1.29 -0.75
C GLN A 157 17.14 -1.15 -1.65
N ARG A 158 17.43 0.05 -2.14
CA ARG A 158 18.63 0.30 -2.96
C ARG A 158 19.92 -0.03 -2.21
N LEU A 159 20.04 0.42 -0.96
CA LEU A 159 21.18 0.07 -0.11
C LEU A 159 21.32 -1.46 0.05
N LEU A 160 20.21 -2.18 0.28
CA LEU A 160 20.25 -3.65 0.35
C LEU A 160 20.76 -4.26 -0.96
N MET A 161 20.20 -3.84 -2.10
CA MET A 161 20.58 -4.37 -3.41
C MET A 161 22.05 -4.09 -3.73
N ASP A 162 22.55 -2.91 -3.41
CA ASP A 162 23.94 -2.54 -3.67
C ASP A 162 24.91 -3.31 -2.76
N ALA A 163 24.57 -3.49 -1.47
CA ALA A 163 25.33 -4.30 -0.54
C ALA A 163 25.39 -5.77 -0.98
N LEU A 164 24.26 -6.37 -1.37
CA LEU A 164 24.21 -7.76 -1.82
C LEU A 164 24.95 -7.97 -3.16
N ARG A 165 24.89 -7.00 -4.10
CA ARG A 165 25.69 -7.03 -5.33
C ARG A 165 27.18 -6.99 -5.04
N ALA A 166 27.60 -6.10 -4.14
CA ALA A 166 29.00 -5.98 -3.76
C ALA A 166 29.49 -7.26 -3.06
N ARG A 167 28.71 -7.80 -2.13
CA ARG A 167 28.99 -9.09 -1.48
C ARG A 167 29.16 -10.23 -2.49
N ARG A 168 28.23 -10.35 -3.46
CA ARG A 168 28.30 -11.38 -4.52
C ARG A 168 29.55 -11.22 -5.38
N ARG A 169 29.91 -9.98 -5.76
CA ARG A 169 31.13 -9.69 -6.54
C ARG A 169 32.41 -10.04 -5.76
N ALA A 170 32.37 -9.92 -4.44
CA ALA A 170 33.46 -10.32 -3.54
C ALA A 170 33.47 -11.83 -3.21
N GLY A 171 32.63 -12.65 -3.86
CA GLY A 171 32.58 -14.10 -3.65
C GLY A 171 31.69 -14.57 -2.48
N GLY A 172 30.95 -13.66 -1.83
CA GLY A 172 30.00 -14.01 -0.78
C GLY A 172 28.69 -14.61 -1.29
N THR A 173 28.00 -15.36 -0.45
CA THR A 173 26.72 -16.00 -0.77
C THR A 173 25.54 -15.01 -0.70
N VAL A 174 24.44 -15.33 -1.39
CA VAL A 174 23.20 -14.55 -1.37
C VAL A 174 22.02 -15.52 -1.34
N GLU A 175 21.04 -15.25 -0.47
CA GLU A 175 19.88 -16.11 -0.30
C GLU A 175 19.07 -16.22 -1.61
N PRO A 176 18.32 -17.32 -1.85
CA PRO A 176 17.53 -17.49 -3.07
C PRO A 176 16.58 -16.31 -3.35
N VAL A 177 15.81 -15.86 -2.36
CA VAL A 177 14.87 -14.73 -2.51
C VAL A 177 15.59 -13.40 -2.81
N GLU A 178 16.75 -13.20 -2.20
CA GLU A 178 17.59 -12.03 -2.43
C GLU A 178 18.19 -12.07 -3.86
N ARG A 179 18.53 -13.25 -4.37
CA ARG A 179 18.98 -13.43 -5.76
C ARG A 179 17.91 -13.01 -6.77
N SER A 180 16.63 -13.33 -6.52
CA SER A 180 15.53 -12.88 -7.37
C SER A 180 15.41 -11.35 -7.39
N GLY A 181 15.51 -10.68 -6.23
CA GLY A 181 15.51 -9.22 -6.17
C GLY A 181 16.64 -8.56 -6.98
N LEU A 182 17.78 -9.24 -7.09
CA LEU A 182 18.95 -8.82 -7.87
C LEU A 182 18.87 -9.15 -9.37
N ALA A 183 17.82 -9.81 -9.84
CA ALA A 183 17.69 -10.24 -11.23
C ALA A 183 17.76 -9.06 -12.20
N ASP A 184 18.39 -9.32 -13.35
CA ASP A 184 18.32 -8.44 -14.52
C ASP A 184 16.93 -8.59 -15.15
N LEU A 185 16.19 -7.48 -15.20
CA LEU A 185 14.82 -7.45 -15.71
C LEU A 185 14.75 -6.92 -17.14
N ARG A 186 15.89 -6.71 -17.81
CA ARG A 186 15.90 -6.36 -19.24
C ARG A 186 15.21 -7.45 -20.05
N GLY A 187 14.29 -7.04 -20.91
CA GLY A 187 13.48 -7.95 -21.71
C GLY A 187 12.35 -8.66 -20.95
N ARG A 188 12.10 -8.31 -19.68
CA ARG A 188 10.87 -8.65 -18.96
C ARG A 188 9.82 -7.56 -19.13
N PHE A 189 8.55 -7.92 -18.95
CA PHE A 189 7.45 -6.97 -19.03
C PHE A 189 6.47 -7.12 -17.87
N CYS A 190 6.05 -6.00 -17.28
CA CYS A 190 4.96 -5.97 -16.30
C CYS A 190 3.80 -5.15 -16.86
N PRO A 191 2.58 -5.70 -16.98
CA PRO A 191 1.43 -4.98 -17.52
C PRO A 191 0.85 -3.94 -16.55
N MET A 192 1.11 -4.06 -15.24
CA MET A 192 0.43 -3.28 -14.20
C MET A 192 0.47 -1.76 -14.47
N PRO A 193 1.62 -1.14 -14.78
CA PRO A 193 1.66 0.31 -14.98
C PRO A 193 0.94 0.82 -16.25
N PHE A 194 0.52 -0.10 -17.11
CA PHE A 194 -0.18 0.16 -18.35
C PHE A 194 -1.67 -0.19 -18.29
N GLU A 195 -2.12 -0.86 -17.22
CA GLU A 195 -3.47 -1.37 -17.09
C GLU A 195 -4.17 -0.96 -15.80
N VAL A 196 -3.44 -0.69 -14.73
CA VAL A 196 -4.01 -0.49 -13.39
C VAL A 196 -3.84 0.94 -12.93
N LEU A 197 -4.91 1.50 -12.37
CA LEU A 197 -4.90 2.75 -11.61
C LEU A 197 -5.54 2.51 -10.23
N VAL A 198 -4.76 2.65 -9.16
CA VAL A 198 -5.25 2.54 -7.79
C VAL A 198 -5.18 3.91 -7.13
N SER A 199 -6.26 4.34 -6.49
CA SER A 199 -6.27 5.53 -5.65
C SER A 199 -6.42 5.15 -4.18
N GLY A 200 -5.71 5.83 -3.30
CA GLY A 200 -5.70 5.55 -1.87
C GLY A 200 -5.62 6.80 -1.02
N GLN A 201 -5.29 6.60 0.25
CA GLN A 201 -5.00 7.67 1.19
C GLN A 201 -3.49 7.71 1.47
N SER A 202 -2.96 8.91 1.64
CA SER A 202 -1.61 9.17 2.12
C SER A 202 -1.65 10.20 3.23
N THR A 203 -0.49 10.70 3.64
CA THR A 203 -0.38 11.75 4.64
C THR A 203 0.43 12.93 4.11
N ARG A 204 0.12 14.13 4.59
CA ARG A 204 0.76 15.40 4.25
C ARG A 204 0.91 16.23 5.51
N TRP A 205 2.00 16.95 5.66
CA TRP A 205 2.09 17.94 6.73
C TRP A 205 1.33 19.21 6.35
N ASN A 206 0.46 19.64 7.25
CA ASN A 206 -0.26 20.88 7.14
C ASN A 206 0.50 21.96 7.91
N LYS A 207 0.87 23.02 7.19
CA LYS A 207 1.64 24.14 7.74
C LYS A 207 0.86 24.97 8.76
N ASP A 208 -0.46 25.06 8.60
CA ASP A 208 -1.34 25.92 9.38
C ASP A 208 -1.67 25.26 10.73
N THR A 209 -1.83 23.93 10.73
CA THR A 209 -2.06 23.15 11.96
C THR A 209 -0.76 22.62 12.58
N ASN A 210 0.35 22.64 11.84
CA ASN A 210 1.63 22.02 12.20
C ASN A 210 1.50 20.52 12.52
N LEU A 211 0.52 19.85 11.91
CA LEU A 211 0.23 18.43 12.10
C LEU A 211 0.29 17.68 10.76
N THR A 212 0.47 16.35 10.85
CA THR A 212 0.31 15.48 9.68
C THR A 212 -1.16 15.13 9.51
N GLU A 213 -1.71 15.43 8.34
CA GLU A 213 -3.10 15.22 7.96
C GLU A 213 -3.21 14.17 6.85
N GLN A 214 -4.38 13.57 6.76
CA GLN A 214 -4.68 12.59 5.72
C GLN A 214 -4.99 13.28 4.39
N VAL A 215 -4.34 12.82 3.32
CA VAL A 215 -4.61 13.23 1.95
C VAL A 215 -5.35 12.12 1.22
N MET A 216 -6.45 12.49 0.60
CA MET A 216 -7.24 11.60 -0.25
C MET A 216 -6.73 11.69 -1.69
N GLY A 217 -6.70 10.57 -2.38
CA GLY A 217 -6.65 10.54 -3.84
C GLY A 217 -5.29 10.20 -4.44
N SER A 218 -4.23 10.01 -3.64
CA SER A 218 -2.92 9.59 -4.14
C SER A 218 -3.05 8.35 -5.02
N ALA A 219 -2.57 8.45 -6.25
CA ALA A 219 -2.77 7.49 -7.31
C ALA A 219 -1.48 6.71 -7.62
N TYR A 220 -1.62 5.41 -7.89
CA TYR A 220 -0.54 4.46 -8.14
C TYR A 220 -0.87 3.62 -9.37
N LEU A 221 0.17 3.16 -10.08
CA LEU A 221 0.02 2.34 -11.29
C LEU A 221 0.32 0.86 -11.03
N CYS A 222 0.02 0.39 -9.82
CA CYS A 222 0.18 -1.00 -9.41
C CYS A 222 -0.85 -1.30 -8.33
N ASP A 223 -1.25 -2.57 -8.21
CA ASP A 223 -2.24 -3.05 -7.24
C ASP A 223 -1.89 -2.70 -5.78
N CYS A 224 -0.59 -2.63 -5.47
CA CYS A 224 -0.10 -2.31 -4.14
C CYS A 224 0.92 -1.18 -4.19
N ALA A 225 0.66 -0.13 -3.41
CA ALA A 225 1.63 0.95 -3.20
C ALA A 225 2.94 0.45 -2.58
N ALA A 226 2.96 -0.68 -1.85
CA ALA A 226 4.22 -1.22 -1.33
C ALA A 226 5.11 -1.82 -2.43
N TRP A 227 4.53 -2.29 -3.55
CA TRP A 227 5.27 -2.83 -4.69
C TRP A 227 5.69 -1.76 -5.68
N LEU A 228 4.93 -0.67 -5.78
CA LEU A 228 5.28 0.51 -6.55
C LEU A 228 4.99 1.76 -5.68
N PRO A 229 5.92 2.19 -4.81
CA PRO A 229 5.68 3.22 -3.79
C PRO A 229 5.71 4.65 -4.31
N TYR A 230 5.73 4.84 -5.62
CA TYR A 230 5.80 6.15 -6.27
C TYR A 230 4.42 6.61 -6.71
N VAL A 231 4.08 7.85 -6.38
CA VAL A 231 2.78 8.44 -6.68
C VAL A 231 2.79 8.93 -8.13
N ALA A 232 1.82 8.48 -8.91
CA ALA A 232 1.61 8.90 -10.29
C ALA A 232 0.81 10.20 -10.39
N GLY A 233 -0.07 10.48 -9.43
CA GLY A 233 -0.86 11.71 -9.40
C GLY A 233 -1.82 11.70 -8.22
N ASN A 234 -2.84 12.56 -8.25
CA ASN A 234 -3.87 12.58 -7.23
C ASN A 234 -5.26 12.75 -7.88
N VAL A 235 -6.14 11.76 -7.76
CA VAL A 235 -7.48 11.78 -8.39
C VAL A 235 -8.43 12.82 -7.79
N VAL A 236 -8.16 13.30 -6.58
CA VAL A 236 -8.97 14.32 -5.88
C VAL A 236 -8.51 15.73 -6.21
N GLU A 237 -7.21 15.93 -6.45
CA GLU A 237 -6.61 17.24 -6.74
C GLU A 237 -6.44 17.51 -8.24
N ALA A 238 -6.51 16.48 -9.09
CA ALA A 238 -6.31 16.63 -10.54
C ALA A 238 -7.48 17.34 -11.24
N GLU A 239 -7.11 18.10 -12.27
CA GLU A 239 -8.07 18.83 -13.13
C GLU A 239 -8.60 17.98 -14.29
N SER A 240 -7.96 16.84 -14.60
CA SER A 240 -8.35 15.96 -15.71
C SER A 240 -7.90 14.51 -15.48
N PRO A 241 -8.44 13.55 -16.25
CA PRO A 241 -7.99 12.15 -16.24
C PRO A 241 -6.51 12.00 -16.58
N ASP A 242 -6.03 12.74 -17.58
CA ASP A 242 -4.66 12.65 -18.06
C ASP A 242 -3.65 13.22 -17.07
N ALA A 243 -4.05 14.19 -16.24
CA ALA A 243 -3.23 14.69 -15.14
C ALA A 243 -2.92 13.61 -14.08
N VAL A 244 -3.57 12.44 -14.15
CA VAL A 244 -3.26 11.28 -13.32
C VAL A 244 -2.77 10.11 -14.16
N TRP A 245 -3.54 9.68 -15.16
CA TRP A 245 -3.24 8.48 -15.94
C TRP A 245 -2.05 8.67 -16.89
N ASN A 246 -1.82 9.88 -17.37
CA ASN A 246 -0.76 10.22 -18.32
C ASN A 246 0.15 11.34 -17.80
N SER A 247 0.19 11.52 -16.47
CA SER A 247 1.09 12.47 -15.84
C SER A 247 2.56 12.17 -16.19
N GLU A 248 3.44 13.15 -16.00
CA GLU A 248 4.88 12.95 -16.19
C GLU A 248 5.41 11.78 -15.34
N GLN A 249 4.87 11.64 -14.11
CA GLN A 249 5.21 10.55 -13.20
C GLN A 249 4.75 9.20 -13.73
N ALA A 250 3.53 9.12 -14.27
CA ALA A 250 3.00 7.91 -14.88
C ALA A 250 3.83 7.45 -16.08
N GLN A 251 4.20 8.40 -16.95
CA GLN A 251 5.00 8.13 -18.13
C GLN A 251 6.44 7.70 -17.76
N GLU A 252 7.06 8.31 -16.76
CA GLU A 252 8.39 7.91 -16.28
C GLU A 252 8.38 6.52 -15.64
N ILE A 253 7.30 6.17 -14.92
CA ILE A 253 7.12 4.80 -14.40
C ILE A 253 7.05 3.79 -15.55
N ARG A 254 6.22 4.06 -16.57
CA ARG A 254 6.08 3.19 -17.75
C ARG A 254 7.40 3.06 -18.53
N ARG A 255 8.13 4.17 -18.72
CA ARG A 255 9.47 4.16 -19.31
C ARG A 255 10.39 3.19 -18.59
N SER A 256 10.43 3.24 -17.25
CA SER A 256 11.30 2.37 -16.44
C SER A 256 11.05 0.86 -16.65
N VAL A 257 9.79 0.48 -16.93
CA VAL A 257 9.41 -0.90 -17.27
C VAL A 257 9.86 -1.25 -18.69
N LEU A 258 9.62 -0.36 -19.66
CA LEU A 258 10.01 -0.57 -21.05
C LEU A 258 11.54 -0.61 -21.25
N ASP A 259 12.30 0.07 -20.41
CA ASP A 259 13.76 0.03 -20.36
C ASP A 259 14.31 -1.18 -19.59
N GLY A 260 13.47 -1.88 -18.83
CA GLY A 260 13.86 -3.02 -18.01
C GLY A 260 14.64 -2.68 -16.74
N ASP A 261 14.69 -1.40 -16.35
CA ASP A 261 15.38 -0.97 -15.12
C ASP A 261 14.49 -1.14 -13.88
N TYR A 262 13.17 -0.97 -14.02
CA TYR A 262 12.18 -1.09 -12.95
C TYR A 262 12.52 -0.23 -11.72
N SER A 263 13.08 0.97 -11.93
CA SER A 263 13.59 1.87 -10.88
C SER A 263 12.56 2.23 -9.81
N TYR A 264 11.27 2.11 -10.13
CA TYR A 264 10.16 2.47 -9.25
C TYR A 264 9.45 1.26 -8.63
N CYS A 265 9.86 0.04 -8.99
CA CYS A 265 9.30 -1.19 -8.43
C CYS A 265 10.15 -1.70 -7.27
N SER A 266 9.48 -2.25 -6.26
CA SER A 266 10.14 -2.83 -5.11
C SER A 266 10.87 -4.12 -5.49
N ARG A 267 12.16 -4.18 -5.17
CA ARG A 267 13.00 -5.37 -5.36
C ARG A 267 12.93 -6.35 -4.18
N THR A 268 12.19 -5.99 -3.13
CA THR A 268 12.10 -6.77 -1.88
C THR A 268 10.67 -7.15 -1.50
N LEU A 269 9.65 -6.62 -2.18
CA LEU A 269 8.24 -6.88 -1.87
C LEU A 269 7.41 -7.32 -3.08
N CYS A 270 7.80 -6.97 -4.31
CA CYS A 270 7.01 -7.28 -5.49
C CYS A 270 7.00 -8.80 -5.76
N PRO A 271 5.85 -9.47 -5.69
CA PRO A 271 5.77 -10.92 -5.90
C PRO A 271 6.18 -11.31 -7.32
N SER A 272 5.82 -10.49 -8.33
CA SER A 272 6.19 -10.78 -9.72
C SER A 272 7.70 -10.79 -9.95
N ILE A 273 8.45 -9.93 -9.24
CA ILE A 273 9.91 -9.89 -9.32
C ILE A 273 10.52 -11.01 -8.47
N LEU A 274 10.09 -11.18 -7.22
CA LEU A 274 10.68 -12.14 -6.29
C LEU A 274 10.47 -13.60 -6.70
N ASN A 275 9.37 -13.88 -7.38
CA ASN A 275 9.02 -15.22 -7.86
C ASN A 275 9.42 -15.47 -9.32
N ASP A 276 10.16 -14.55 -9.97
CA ASP A 276 10.50 -14.59 -11.41
C ASP A 276 9.26 -14.88 -12.30
N ALA A 277 8.14 -14.23 -11.97
CA ALA A 277 6.85 -14.43 -12.62
C ALA A 277 6.55 -13.39 -13.71
N LEU A 278 7.49 -12.46 -13.97
CA LEU A 278 7.36 -11.53 -15.09
C LEU A 278 7.62 -12.27 -16.40
N PRO A 279 6.69 -12.24 -17.38
CA PRO A 279 6.94 -12.82 -18.69
C PRO A 279 8.05 -12.07 -19.42
N ARG A 280 8.67 -12.74 -20.38
CA ARG A 280 9.49 -12.05 -21.36
C ARG A 280 8.60 -11.18 -22.24
N SER A 281 9.12 -10.03 -22.68
CA SER A 281 8.39 -9.13 -23.58
C SER A 281 7.94 -9.82 -24.88
N GLU A 282 8.70 -10.82 -25.34
CA GLU A 282 8.37 -11.66 -26.51
C GLU A 282 7.21 -12.64 -26.27
N GLU A 283 6.96 -13.04 -25.02
CA GLU A 283 5.89 -13.98 -24.62
C GLU A 283 4.54 -13.27 -24.41
N VAL A 284 4.54 -11.94 -24.31
CA VAL A 284 3.31 -11.15 -24.18
C VAL A 284 2.51 -11.25 -25.48
N THR A 285 1.27 -11.75 -25.44
CA THR A 285 0.44 -11.95 -26.65
C THR A 285 -0.70 -10.95 -26.83
N SER A 286 -1.07 -10.21 -25.77
CA SER A 286 -2.13 -9.20 -25.83
C SER A 286 -1.83 -8.14 -26.91
N PRO A 287 -2.69 -7.94 -27.93
CA PRO A 287 -2.42 -6.99 -29.01
C PRO A 287 -2.15 -5.57 -28.52
N ARG A 288 -2.85 -5.14 -27.47
CA ARG A 288 -2.63 -3.84 -26.83
C ARG A 288 -1.23 -3.73 -26.22
N LEU A 289 -0.85 -4.71 -25.41
CA LEU A 289 0.44 -4.69 -24.72
C LEU A 289 1.61 -4.87 -25.71
N ARG A 290 1.43 -5.69 -26.76
CA ARG A 290 2.38 -5.79 -27.88
C ARG A 290 2.64 -4.45 -28.52
N ARG A 291 1.59 -3.71 -28.91
CA ARG A 291 1.70 -2.37 -29.47
C ARG A 291 2.50 -1.45 -28.54
N ILE A 292 2.17 -1.46 -27.24
CA ILE A 292 2.84 -0.62 -26.24
C ILE A 292 4.33 -0.96 -26.14
N ILE A 293 4.68 -2.25 -26.09
CA ILE A 293 6.08 -2.70 -26.03
C ILE A 293 6.85 -2.29 -27.28
N GLU A 294 6.30 -2.57 -28.46
CA GLU A 294 6.95 -2.35 -29.76
C GLU A 294 7.17 -0.86 -30.05
N ARG A 295 6.17 -0.03 -29.73
CA ARG A 295 6.23 1.42 -29.94
C ARG A 295 6.78 2.18 -28.74
N ARG A 296 7.05 1.48 -27.64
CA ARG A 296 7.50 2.05 -26.37
C ARG A 296 6.57 3.16 -25.86
N GLU A 297 5.26 2.94 -25.99
CA GLU A 297 4.22 3.93 -25.62
C GLU A 297 4.20 4.15 -24.10
N THR A 298 4.44 5.40 -23.67
CA THR A 298 4.27 5.83 -22.28
C THR A 298 2.98 6.61 -22.06
N PHE A 299 2.47 7.28 -23.11
CA PHE A 299 1.18 7.95 -23.12
C PHE A 299 0.11 7.02 -23.69
N LEU A 300 -1.00 6.84 -22.98
CA LEU A 300 -2.03 5.85 -23.29
C LEU A 300 -3.41 6.51 -23.37
N GLU A 301 -3.90 6.75 -24.58
CA GLU A 301 -5.21 7.37 -24.85
C GLU A 301 -6.40 6.48 -24.45
N ASP A 302 -6.18 5.16 -24.41
CA ASP A 302 -7.23 4.16 -24.18
C ASP A 302 -7.50 3.86 -22.70
N GLY A 303 -6.85 4.58 -21.79
CA GLY A 303 -7.11 4.52 -20.35
C GLY A 303 -6.64 3.24 -19.64
N PRO A 304 -6.87 3.17 -18.32
CA PRO A 304 -6.66 1.95 -17.56
C PRO A 304 -7.70 0.88 -17.91
N ARG A 305 -7.36 -0.38 -17.69
CA ARG A 305 -8.26 -1.53 -17.75
C ARG A 305 -8.85 -1.87 -16.38
N LEU A 306 -8.18 -1.47 -15.30
CA LEU A 306 -8.66 -1.60 -13.93
C LEU A 306 -8.46 -0.29 -13.17
N ILE A 307 -9.52 0.18 -12.53
CA ILE A 307 -9.52 1.33 -11.63
C ILE A 307 -9.95 0.83 -10.25
N ALA A 308 -9.10 0.96 -9.24
CA ALA A 308 -9.45 0.64 -7.86
C ALA A 308 -9.50 1.92 -7.02
N LEU A 309 -10.65 2.18 -6.37
CA LEU A 309 -10.83 3.37 -5.54
C LEU A 309 -10.84 3.00 -4.06
N GLY A 310 -9.87 3.55 -3.33
CA GLY A 310 -9.74 3.46 -1.87
C GLY A 310 -9.39 4.81 -1.23
N HIS A 311 -9.74 5.93 -1.87
CA HIS A 311 -9.37 7.27 -1.43
C HIS A 311 -10.38 7.92 -0.45
N ASP A 312 -11.65 7.55 -0.48
CA ASP A 312 -12.64 7.89 0.55
C ASP A 312 -12.77 6.76 1.59
N SER A 313 -12.42 7.07 2.84
CA SER A 313 -12.44 6.12 3.98
C SER A 313 -13.80 6.03 4.67
N SER A 314 -14.82 6.75 4.20
CA SER A 314 -16.15 6.78 4.79
C SER A 314 -16.72 5.37 4.97
N CYS A 315 -17.12 5.04 6.20
CA CYS A 315 -17.71 3.76 6.56
C CYS A 315 -18.63 3.92 7.77
N ASN A 316 -19.78 3.26 7.75
CA ASN A 316 -20.77 3.24 8.82
C ASN A 316 -20.40 2.28 9.98
N LEU A 317 -19.21 1.66 9.95
CA LEU A 317 -18.70 0.78 10.99
C LEU A 317 -17.40 1.30 11.60
N ALA A 318 -17.20 0.99 12.88
CA ALA A 318 -15.98 1.17 13.67
C ALA A 318 -15.38 -0.20 14.02
N CYS A 319 -15.07 -1.01 12.99
CA CYS A 319 -14.49 -2.34 13.19
C CYS A 319 -13.12 -2.20 13.88
N PRO A 320 -12.86 -2.89 15.01
CA PRO A 320 -11.60 -2.74 15.74
C PRO A 320 -10.35 -3.10 14.91
N SER A 321 -10.50 -3.96 13.90
CA SER A 321 -9.46 -4.29 12.92
C SER A 321 -9.08 -3.14 11.99
N CYS A 322 -10.01 -2.22 11.73
CA CYS A 322 -9.85 -1.19 10.72
C CYS A 322 -9.61 0.20 11.32
N ARG A 323 -10.30 0.55 12.41
CA ARG A 323 -10.34 1.93 12.91
C ARG A 323 -10.88 2.04 14.34
N VAL A 324 -10.60 3.18 14.98
CA VAL A 324 -11.05 3.50 16.34
C VAL A 324 -12.48 4.03 16.43
N GLY A 325 -13.06 4.49 15.31
CA GLY A 325 -14.39 5.11 15.28
C GLY A 325 -14.99 5.14 13.88
N ILE A 326 -16.27 5.53 13.80
CA ILE A 326 -16.97 5.76 12.52
C ILE A 326 -16.31 6.95 11.83
N VAL A 327 -16.03 6.79 10.53
CA VAL A 327 -15.42 7.84 9.71
C VAL A 327 -16.40 8.17 8.61
N MET A 328 -16.73 9.45 8.45
CA MET A 328 -17.57 9.94 7.37
C MET A 328 -16.96 11.23 6.83
N ALA A 329 -16.97 11.37 5.50
CA ALA A 329 -16.55 12.61 4.86
C ALA A 329 -17.47 13.76 5.29
N ASP A 330 -16.87 14.88 5.71
CA ASP A 330 -17.59 16.13 5.97
C ASP A 330 -18.05 16.79 4.66
N LYS A 331 -18.72 17.95 4.76
CA LYS A 331 -19.22 18.69 3.60
C LYS A 331 -18.09 19.08 2.63
N ALA A 332 -16.98 19.63 3.13
CA ALA A 332 -15.87 20.10 2.31
C ALA A 332 -15.09 18.95 1.66
N GLN A 333 -14.99 17.80 2.34
CA GLN A 333 -14.47 16.56 1.80
C GLN A 333 -15.39 16.03 0.69
N ASN A 334 -16.71 15.98 0.91
CA ASN A 334 -17.67 15.57 -0.10
C ASN A 334 -17.63 16.45 -1.35
N GLU A 335 -17.51 17.78 -1.22
CA GLU A 335 -17.40 18.68 -2.36
C GLU A 335 -16.11 18.42 -3.18
N ARG A 336 -15.00 18.09 -2.52
CA ARG A 336 -13.76 17.67 -3.20
C ARG A 336 -13.94 16.34 -3.93
N LEU A 337 -14.57 15.38 -3.28
CA LEU A 337 -14.85 14.06 -3.85
C LEU A 337 -15.84 14.13 -5.03
N ASP A 338 -16.85 14.99 -4.98
CA ASP A 338 -17.78 15.23 -6.10
C ASP A 338 -17.04 15.80 -7.32
N ARG A 339 -16.12 16.76 -7.11
CA ARG A 339 -15.26 17.26 -8.19
C ARG A 339 -14.37 16.17 -8.75
N ALA A 340 -13.78 15.33 -7.91
CA ALA A 340 -12.96 14.20 -8.31
C ALA A 340 -13.75 13.21 -9.18
N ARG A 341 -14.99 12.90 -8.77
CA ARG A 341 -15.92 12.06 -9.52
C ARG A 341 -16.10 12.58 -10.94
N ASP A 342 -16.46 13.85 -11.06
CA ASP A 342 -16.89 14.45 -12.33
C ASP A 342 -15.71 14.75 -13.26
N ARG A 343 -14.57 15.18 -12.71
CA ARG A 343 -13.39 15.57 -13.50
C ARG A 343 -12.49 14.41 -13.87
N VAL A 344 -12.42 13.37 -13.03
CA VAL A 344 -11.41 12.31 -13.17
C VAL A 344 -12.07 10.94 -13.27
N VAL A 345 -12.83 10.52 -12.26
CA VAL A 345 -13.27 9.12 -12.14
C VAL A 345 -14.24 8.71 -13.25
N LEU A 346 -15.36 9.43 -13.43
CA LEU A 346 -16.34 9.10 -14.47
C LEU A 346 -15.74 9.24 -15.88
N PRO A 347 -14.98 10.31 -16.21
CA PRO A 347 -14.32 10.38 -17.51
C PRO A 347 -13.31 9.24 -17.79
N LEU A 348 -12.64 8.69 -16.77
CA LEU A 348 -11.77 7.52 -16.96
C LEU A 348 -12.53 6.24 -17.33
N LEU A 349 -13.80 6.14 -16.94
CA LEU A 349 -14.69 4.99 -17.16
C LEU A 349 -15.56 5.12 -18.42
N ARG A 350 -15.90 6.35 -18.81
CA ARG A 350 -16.84 6.66 -19.89
C ARG A 350 -16.42 6.02 -21.22
N GLY A 351 -17.34 5.30 -21.85
CA GLY A 351 -17.18 4.69 -23.16
C GLY A 351 -16.12 3.59 -23.23
N ARG A 352 -15.72 3.02 -22.08
CA ARG A 352 -14.57 2.09 -21.98
C ARG A 352 -14.97 0.75 -21.36
N GLN A 353 -14.23 -0.28 -21.75
CA GLN A 353 -14.25 -1.57 -21.07
C GLN A 353 -13.24 -1.53 -19.92
N ALA A 354 -13.74 -1.39 -18.69
CA ALA A 354 -12.91 -1.23 -17.51
C ALA A 354 -13.49 -1.96 -16.30
N GLY A 355 -12.62 -2.58 -15.51
CA GLY A 355 -12.93 -3.00 -14.16
C GLY A 355 -12.91 -1.81 -13.21
N LEU A 356 -13.93 -1.68 -12.36
CA LEU A 356 -13.99 -0.74 -11.26
C LEU A 356 -14.08 -1.53 -9.95
N HIS A 357 -13.06 -1.40 -9.11
CA HIS A 357 -12.99 -2.02 -7.79
C HIS A 357 -13.27 -1.00 -6.68
N LEU A 358 -14.24 -1.31 -5.81
CA LEU A 358 -14.65 -0.48 -4.66
C LEU A 358 -14.88 -1.39 -3.44
N THR A 359 -14.17 -1.33 -2.31
CA THR A 359 -13.07 -0.44 -1.89
C THR A 359 -12.09 -1.25 -1.03
N ALA A 360 -10.81 -0.87 -1.01
CA ALA A 360 -9.83 -1.41 -0.06
C ALA A 360 -9.85 -0.68 1.31
N TRP A 361 -10.54 0.46 1.41
CA TRP A 361 -10.57 1.32 2.59
C TRP A 361 -11.84 2.20 2.59
N GLY A 362 -12.79 1.92 3.49
CA GLY A 362 -14.13 2.53 3.48
C GLY A 362 -15.23 1.49 3.19
N ASP A 363 -16.44 1.94 2.88
CA ASP A 363 -17.52 1.08 2.36
C ASP A 363 -18.25 1.76 1.19
N PRO A 364 -18.52 1.05 0.07
CA PRO A 364 -19.04 1.69 -1.14
C PRO A 364 -20.48 2.18 -1.00
N PHE A 365 -21.25 1.66 -0.05
CA PHE A 365 -22.64 2.04 0.17
C PHE A 365 -22.80 3.02 1.33
N ALA A 366 -21.88 3.00 2.29
CA ALA A 366 -21.78 4.03 3.33
C ALA A 366 -21.24 5.36 2.77
N SER A 367 -20.20 5.32 1.93
CA SER A 367 -19.65 6.50 1.26
C SER A 367 -20.68 7.14 0.33
N ARG A 368 -20.98 8.44 0.53
CA ARG A 368 -21.81 9.20 -0.41
C ARG A 368 -21.14 9.29 -1.78
N HIS A 369 -19.83 9.50 -1.81
CA HIS A 369 -19.06 9.63 -3.04
C HIS A 369 -19.11 8.35 -3.88
N TYR A 370 -18.76 7.19 -3.33
CA TYR A 370 -18.79 5.93 -4.05
C TYR A 370 -20.21 5.53 -4.46
N ARG A 371 -21.22 5.78 -3.61
CA ARG A 371 -22.62 5.55 -3.98
C ARG A 371 -23.03 6.41 -5.19
N SER A 372 -22.60 7.67 -5.24
CA SER A 372 -22.89 8.53 -6.39
C SER A 372 -22.20 8.07 -7.68
N ILE A 373 -21.02 7.44 -7.58
CA ILE A 373 -20.39 6.77 -8.73
C ILE A 373 -21.24 5.57 -9.16
N LEU A 374 -21.62 4.69 -8.23
CA LEU A 374 -22.47 3.53 -8.50
C LEU A 374 -23.80 3.92 -9.15
N GLU A 375 -24.42 5.02 -8.71
CA GLU A 375 -25.63 5.59 -9.30
C GLU A 375 -25.40 6.04 -10.74
N ALA A 376 -24.30 6.75 -11.02
CA ALA A 376 -23.95 7.24 -12.36
C ALA A 376 -23.73 6.10 -13.37
N LEU A 377 -23.32 4.91 -12.93
CA LEU A 377 -23.12 3.76 -13.82
C LEU A 377 -24.41 3.24 -14.47
N ARG A 378 -25.59 3.75 -14.10
CA ARG A 378 -26.85 3.50 -14.79
C ARG A 378 -26.81 3.90 -16.27
N GLU A 379 -26.04 4.93 -16.60
CA GLU A 379 -26.06 5.52 -17.93
C GLU A 379 -25.40 4.58 -18.97
N PRO A 380 -25.91 4.51 -20.22
CA PRO A 380 -25.39 3.60 -21.26
C PRO A 380 -23.91 3.80 -21.59
N GLU A 381 -23.38 5.01 -21.39
CA GLU A 381 -21.96 5.30 -21.59
C GLU A 381 -21.04 4.52 -20.64
N PHE A 382 -21.58 3.86 -19.61
CA PHE A 382 -20.85 3.02 -18.66
C PHE A 382 -21.18 1.53 -18.80
N ASP A 383 -21.72 1.08 -19.93
CA ASP A 383 -22.05 -0.34 -20.15
C ASP A 383 -20.84 -1.27 -20.22
N GLY A 384 -19.67 -0.72 -20.58
CA GLY A 384 -18.40 -1.44 -20.53
C GLY A 384 -17.83 -1.60 -19.11
N VAL A 385 -18.39 -0.97 -18.09
CA VAL A 385 -17.87 -1.02 -16.71
C VAL A 385 -18.28 -2.31 -16.01
N LYS A 386 -17.29 -3.01 -15.46
CA LYS A 386 -17.46 -4.21 -14.63
C LYS A 386 -17.11 -3.91 -13.18
N LEU A 387 -17.98 -4.29 -12.25
CA LEU A 387 -17.85 -3.97 -10.82
C LEU A 387 -17.26 -5.14 -10.03
N TYR A 388 -16.28 -4.79 -9.19
CA TYR A 388 -15.74 -5.66 -8.16
C TYR A 388 -15.94 -4.95 -6.82
N LEU A 389 -16.84 -5.47 -6.00
CA LEU A 389 -17.26 -4.81 -4.76
C LEU A 389 -16.69 -5.53 -3.55
N LEU A 390 -16.03 -4.80 -2.66
CA LEU A 390 -15.67 -5.17 -1.31
C LEU A 390 -16.42 -4.25 -0.34
N THR A 391 -17.35 -4.83 0.43
CA THR A 391 -18.28 -4.09 1.29
C THR A 391 -18.48 -4.79 2.63
N ASN A 392 -18.91 -4.06 3.66
CA ASN A 392 -19.41 -4.64 4.90
C ASN A 392 -20.84 -5.21 4.78
N GLY A 393 -21.52 -4.98 3.65
CA GLY A 393 -22.81 -5.57 3.31
C GLY A 393 -24.04 -4.90 3.94
N LEU A 394 -23.88 -3.96 4.88
CA LEU A 394 -25.02 -3.34 5.57
C LEU A 394 -25.82 -2.38 4.68
N GLY A 395 -25.16 -1.71 3.73
CA GLY A 395 -25.82 -0.81 2.79
C GLY A 395 -26.58 -1.51 1.65
N LEU A 396 -26.34 -2.80 1.45
CA LEU A 396 -26.94 -3.62 0.38
C LEU A 396 -28.31 -4.18 0.77
N THR A 397 -29.19 -3.28 1.24
CA THR A 397 -30.56 -3.62 1.61
C THR A 397 -31.41 -3.99 0.39
N PRO A 398 -32.54 -4.70 0.55
CA PRO A 398 -33.50 -4.92 -0.52
C PRO A 398 -33.93 -3.63 -1.23
N LYS A 399 -34.02 -2.51 -0.50
CA LYS A 399 -34.32 -1.18 -1.05
C LYS A 399 -33.19 -0.65 -1.94
N ALA A 400 -31.93 -0.88 -1.57
CA ALA A 400 -30.78 -0.45 -2.37
C ALA A 400 -30.75 -1.18 -3.73
N TRP A 401 -30.99 -2.49 -3.73
CA TRP A 401 -31.11 -3.28 -4.97
C TRP A 401 -32.24 -2.79 -5.89
N LYS A 402 -33.40 -2.42 -5.31
CA LYS A 402 -34.51 -1.83 -6.07
C LYS A 402 -34.19 -0.44 -6.62
N ALA A 403 -33.43 0.37 -5.88
CA ALA A 403 -33.05 1.71 -6.31
C ALA A 403 -31.98 1.69 -7.42
N MET A 404 -31.08 0.70 -7.39
CA MET A 404 -29.96 0.57 -8.33
C MET A 404 -29.94 -0.82 -9.00
N PRO A 405 -30.99 -1.18 -9.77
CA PRO A 405 -31.11 -2.51 -10.36
C PRO A 405 -30.00 -2.83 -11.37
N HIS A 406 -29.45 -1.81 -12.02
CA HIS A 406 -28.36 -1.91 -13.00
C HIS A 406 -27.06 -2.48 -12.39
N LEU A 407 -26.86 -2.37 -11.07
CA LEU A 407 -25.66 -2.90 -10.41
C LEU A 407 -25.58 -4.43 -10.55
N ALA A 408 -26.72 -5.10 -10.48
CA ALA A 408 -26.80 -6.55 -10.58
C ALA A 408 -26.23 -7.08 -11.90
N GLU A 409 -26.27 -6.29 -12.98
CA GLU A 409 -25.76 -6.64 -14.32
C GLU A 409 -24.27 -6.28 -14.52
N LYS A 410 -23.72 -5.43 -13.65
CA LYS A 410 -22.33 -4.95 -13.73
C LYS A 410 -21.40 -5.67 -12.76
N ILE A 411 -21.92 -6.20 -11.66
CA ILE A 411 -21.13 -6.91 -10.64
C ILE A 411 -20.60 -8.23 -11.20
N VAL A 412 -19.27 -8.33 -11.23
CA VAL A 412 -18.47 -9.53 -11.56
C VAL A 412 -18.04 -10.27 -10.29
N GLU A 413 -17.74 -9.53 -9.23
CA GLU A 413 -17.43 -10.06 -7.91
C GLU A 413 -18.05 -9.17 -6.83
N LEU A 414 -18.74 -9.81 -5.87
CA LEU A 414 -19.24 -9.21 -4.65
C LEU A 414 -18.63 -9.94 -3.46
N ARG A 415 -17.70 -9.27 -2.79
CA ARG A 415 -17.05 -9.73 -1.56
C ARG A 415 -17.63 -8.97 -0.38
N VAL A 416 -18.23 -9.72 0.55
CA VAL A 416 -18.86 -9.17 1.75
C VAL A 416 -18.07 -9.57 2.98
N SER A 417 -17.49 -8.58 3.65
CA SER A 417 -16.73 -8.80 4.86
C SER A 417 -17.69 -8.85 6.04
N VAL A 418 -17.80 -10.01 6.68
CA VAL A 418 -18.73 -10.26 7.81
C VAL A 418 -17.97 -10.48 9.12
N ASP A 419 -16.83 -11.18 9.07
CA ASP A 419 -15.90 -11.44 10.20
C ASP A 419 -16.48 -12.21 11.40
N ALA A 420 -17.67 -12.81 11.27
CA ALA A 420 -18.32 -13.57 12.35
C ALA A 420 -19.40 -14.53 11.81
N ALA A 421 -19.63 -15.62 12.54
CA ALA A 421 -20.70 -16.58 12.31
C ALA A 421 -21.83 -16.49 13.36
N THR A 422 -21.61 -15.78 14.47
CA THR A 422 -22.60 -15.56 15.53
C THR A 422 -22.94 -14.08 15.69
N LYS A 423 -24.10 -13.81 16.32
CA LYS A 423 -24.54 -12.45 16.62
C LYS A 423 -23.57 -11.74 17.56
N GLU A 424 -23.19 -12.41 18.64
CA GLU A 424 -22.35 -11.88 19.70
C GLU A 424 -20.99 -11.45 19.15
N THR A 425 -20.35 -12.32 18.35
CA THR A 425 -19.08 -12.00 17.71
C THR A 425 -19.23 -10.92 16.65
N TYR A 426 -20.28 -10.96 15.82
CA TYR A 426 -20.51 -9.95 14.80
C TYR A 426 -20.67 -8.57 15.40
N GLU A 427 -21.58 -8.39 16.35
CA GLU A 427 -21.85 -7.10 16.98
C GLU A 427 -20.63 -6.61 17.80
N ASN A 428 -19.73 -7.51 18.20
CA ASN A 428 -18.46 -7.17 18.82
C ASN A 428 -17.41 -6.66 17.80
N VAL A 429 -17.20 -7.38 16.69
CA VAL A 429 -16.11 -7.06 15.73
C VAL A 429 -16.54 -6.13 14.59
N ARG A 430 -17.85 -5.93 14.39
CA ARG A 430 -18.47 -5.10 13.34
C ARG A 430 -19.36 -3.98 13.90
N ARG A 431 -18.92 -3.28 14.95
CA ARG A 431 -19.72 -2.23 15.61
C ARG A 431 -20.01 -1.05 14.67
N PRO A 432 -21.21 -0.41 14.72
CA PRO A 432 -22.42 -0.78 15.45
C PRO A 432 -23.38 -1.65 14.60
N GLY A 433 -22.83 -2.45 13.67
CA GLY A 433 -23.60 -3.32 12.79
C GLY A 433 -24.51 -4.27 13.56
N ARG A 434 -25.65 -4.61 12.95
CA ARG A 434 -26.70 -5.45 13.53
C ARG A 434 -26.73 -6.79 12.80
N TRP A 435 -26.67 -7.89 13.56
CA TRP A 435 -26.58 -9.24 12.98
C TRP A 435 -27.77 -9.57 12.08
N GLU A 436 -28.96 -9.17 12.48
CA GLU A 436 -30.20 -9.45 11.76
C GLU A 436 -30.21 -8.76 10.39
N VAL A 437 -29.71 -7.52 10.31
CA VAL A 437 -29.64 -6.75 9.06
C VAL A 437 -28.66 -7.40 8.09
N ILE A 438 -27.47 -7.79 8.55
CA ILE A 438 -26.51 -8.44 7.64
C ILE A 438 -27.02 -9.81 7.20
N ARG A 439 -27.68 -10.58 8.05
CA ARG A 439 -28.29 -11.87 7.69
C ARG A 439 -29.37 -11.73 6.63
N GLU A 440 -30.24 -10.73 6.75
CA GLU A 440 -31.25 -10.42 5.73
C GLU A 440 -30.58 -10.06 4.39
N ASN A 441 -29.61 -9.14 4.42
CA ASN A 441 -28.91 -8.70 3.22
C ASN A 441 -28.15 -9.86 2.53
N LEU A 442 -27.46 -10.71 3.31
CA LEU A 442 -26.75 -11.89 2.78
C LEU A 442 -27.71 -12.88 2.13
N THR A 443 -28.93 -13.05 2.68
CA THR A 443 -29.96 -13.92 2.11
C THR A 443 -30.35 -13.46 0.72
N VAL A 444 -30.60 -12.15 0.54
CA VAL A 444 -30.92 -11.55 -0.76
C VAL A 444 -29.77 -11.68 -1.75
N MET A 445 -28.53 -11.40 -1.33
CA MET A 445 -27.35 -11.60 -2.17
C MET A 445 -27.20 -13.06 -2.61
N GLY A 446 -27.50 -14.00 -1.70
CA GLY A 446 -27.54 -15.43 -1.96
C GLY A 446 -28.57 -15.84 -3.00
N GLU A 447 -29.78 -15.31 -2.92
CA GLU A 447 -30.84 -15.51 -3.91
C GLU A 447 -30.42 -15.01 -5.30
N MET A 448 -29.81 -13.83 -5.37
CA MET A 448 -29.28 -13.27 -6.61
C MET A 448 -28.13 -14.14 -7.18
N SER A 449 -27.25 -14.64 -6.32
CA SER A 449 -26.17 -15.54 -6.71
C SER A 449 -26.70 -16.85 -7.28
N ARG A 450 -27.66 -17.50 -6.58
CA ARG A 450 -28.33 -18.73 -7.04
C ARG A 450 -29.09 -18.56 -8.35
N ALA A 451 -29.67 -17.37 -8.58
CA ALA A 451 -30.28 -17.02 -9.86
C ALA A 451 -29.25 -16.89 -11.01
N GLY A 452 -27.94 -16.98 -10.72
CA GLY A 452 -26.85 -16.93 -11.68
C GLY A 452 -26.43 -15.51 -12.08
N THR A 453 -26.99 -14.48 -11.44
CA THR A 453 -26.83 -13.08 -11.84
C THR A 453 -25.36 -12.66 -11.91
N PHE A 454 -24.60 -12.87 -10.82
CA PHE A 454 -23.20 -12.43 -10.78
C PHE A 454 -22.28 -13.27 -11.68
N ARG A 455 -22.52 -14.60 -11.78
CA ARG A 455 -21.72 -15.48 -12.64
C ARG A 455 -21.89 -15.17 -14.12
N ARG A 456 -23.12 -14.87 -14.59
CA ARG A 456 -23.36 -14.47 -16.00
C ARG A 456 -22.51 -13.27 -16.39
N ASN A 457 -22.39 -12.28 -15.51
CA ASN A 457 -21.63 -11.06 -15.80
C ASN A 457 -20.12 -11.27 -15.88
N ARG A 458 -19.59 -12.22 -15.09
CA ARG A 458 -18.16 -12.60 -15.10
C ARG A 458 -17.76 -13.25 -16.44
N PHE A 459 -18.67 -13.97 -17.08
CA PHE A 459 -18.38 -14.73 -18.30
C PHE A 459 -18.95 -14.14 -19.60
N ALA A 460 -19.84 -13.15 -19.52
CA ALA A 460 -20.32 -12.41 -20.68
C ALA A 460 -19.15 -11.68 -21.37
N GLY A 461 -18.71 -12.18 -22.54
CA GLY A 461 -17.62 -11.61 -23.34
C GLY A 461 -16.27 -12.33 -23.25
N GLY A 462 -16.17 -13.44 -22.50
CA GLY A 462 -15.09 -14.43 -22.63
C GLY A 462 -13.67 -14.01 -22.24
N THR A 463 -13.42 -12.79 -21.73
CA THR A 463 -12.05 -12.34 -21.40
C THR A 463 -12.03 -11.48 -20.14
N GLN A 464 -11.53 -12.01 -19.02
CA GLN A 464 -11.05 -11.19 -17.91
C GLN A 464 -9.62 -10.77 -18.27
N SER A 465 -9.42 -9.52 -18.66
CA SER A 465 -8.17 -9.05 -19.28
C SER A 465 -7.15 -8.45 -18.32
N VAL A 466 -7.42 -8.44 -17.01
CA VAL A 466 -6.49 -7.92 -16.00
C VAL A 466 -6.33 -8.94 -14.88
N SER A 467 -5.17 -9.60 -14.81
CA SER A 467 -4.72 -10.29 -13.60
C SER A 467 -4.41 -9.22 -12.55
N SER A 468 -5.03 -9.27 -11.39
CA SER A 468 -4.77 -8.34 -10.28
C SER A 468 -4.92 -9.08 -8.96
N ASP A 469 -4.00 -8.85 -8.02
CA ASP A 469 -4.05 -9.47 -6.69
C ASP A 469 -5.24 -8.95 -5.84
N LEU A 470 -5.94 -7.92 -6.32
CA LEU A 470 -7.23 -7.48 -5.76
C LEU A 470 -8.33 -8.54 -5.99
N PHE A 471 -8.21 -9.32 -7.07
CA PHE A 471 -9.18 -10.31 -7.48
C PHE A 471 -8.79 -11.71 -7.00
N LEU A 472 -9.81 -12.54 -6.78
CA LEU A 472 -9.58 -13.96 -6.61
C LEU A 472 -9.34 -14.57 -8.00
N ASP A 473 -8.07 -14.68 -8.38
CA ASP A 473 -7.62 -15.47 -9.54
C ASP A 473 -7.79 -16.96 -9.21
N ALA A 474 -9.03 -17.41 -9.26
CA ALA A 474 -9.35 -18.82 -9.13
C ALA A 474 -9.66 -19.40 -10.50
N LYS A 475 -9.15 -20.61 -10.75
CA LYS A 475 -9.61 -21.48 -11.84
C LYS A 475 -11.13 -21.67 -11.82
N ASP A 476 -11.75 -21.47 -10.65
CA ASP A 476 -13.19 -21.53 -10.41
C ASP A 476 -13.80 -20.12 -10.27
N PRO A 477 -14.95 -19.83 -10.92
CA PRO A 477 -15.56 -18.52 -10.87
C PRO A 477 -16.33 -18.27 -9.57
N PHE A 478 -15.69 -17.59 -8.63
CA PHE A 478 -16.36 -17.06 -7.45
C PHE A 478 -16.93 -15.68 -7.73
N SER A 479 -18.24 -15.50 -7.59
CA SER A 479 -18.87 -14.19 -7.83
C SER A 479 -19.52 -13.61 -6.59
N PHE A 480 -19.91 -14.43 -5.61
CA PHE A 480 -20.33 -14.00 -4.27
C PHE A 480 -19.43 -14.63 -3.21
N VAL A 481 -18.71 -13.81 -2.46
CA VAL A 481 -17.64 -14.26 -1.55
C VAL A 481 -17.86 -13.67 -0.16
N LEU A 482 -17.76 -14.50 0.87
CA LEU A 482 -17.68 -14.00 2.25
C LEU A 482 -16.23 -13.84 2.68
N ALA A 483 -15.91 -12.70 3.27
CA ALA A 483 -14.58 -12.40 3.80
C ALA A 483 -14.60 -12.33 5.34
N PHE A 484 -13.49 -12.78 5.92
CA PHE A 484 -13.30 -12.93 7.35
C PHE A 484 -11.88 -12.54 7.73
N VAL A 485 -11.70 -11.48 8.50
CA VAL A 485 -10.41 -11.14 9.12
C VAL A 485 -10.24 -11.97 10.40
N VAL A 486 -9.26 -12.87 10.39
CA VAL A 486 -8.97 -13.78 11.50
C VAL A 486 -8.26 -13.04 12.62
N GLN A 487 -8.88 -13.00 13.79
CA GLN A 487 -8.38 -12.36 15.01
C GLN A 487 -8.74 -13.19 16.25
N SER A 488 -8.11 -12.88 17.38
CA SER A 488 -8.36 -13.57 18.67
C SER A 488 -9.84 -13.66 19.04
N ALA A 489 -10.62 -12.63 18.73
CA ALA A 489 -12.05 -12.56 19.05
C ALA A 489 -12.95 -13.50 18.23
N ASN A 490 -12.51 -14.01 17.07
CA ASN A 490 -13.42 -14.70 16.14
C ASN A 490 -12.86 -15.99 15.52
N PHE A 491 -11.56 -16.30 15.61
CA PHE A 491 -10.97 -17.41 14.86
C PHE A 491 -11.62 -18.79 15.13
N ARG A 492 -12.21 -18.99 16.31
CA ARG A 492 -12.94 -20.23 16.66
C ARG A 492 -14.20 -20.44 15.82
N GLU A 493 -14.74 -19.39 15.24
CA GLU A 493 -15.94 -19.43 14.40
C GLU A 493 -15.63 -19.76 12.94
N MET A 494 -14.35 -19.89 12.53
CA MET A 494 -14.00 -20.13 11.13
C MET A 494 -14.75 -21.32 10.50
N PRO A 495 -14.87 -22.50 11.14
CA PRO A 495 -15.68 -23.61 10.59
C PRO A 495 -17.17 -23.27 10.50
N ALA A 496 -17.73 -22.59 11.50
CA ALA A 496 -19.12 -22.15 11.49
C ALA A 496 -19.38 -21.08 10.40
N PHE A 497 -18.37 -20.26 10.10
CA PHE A 497 -18.44 -19.26 9.04
C PHE A 497 -18.47 -19.89 7.64
N VAL A 498 -17.81 -21.03 7.45
CA VAL A 498 -17.95 -21.81 6.20
C VAL A 498 -19.38 -22.33 6.05
N LYS A 499 -20.01 -22.83 7.13
CA LYS A 499 -21.42 -23.23 7.12
C LYS A 499 -22.36 -22.06 6.81
N LEU A 500 -22.10 -20.88 7.40
CA LEU A 500 -22.84 -19.66 7.08
C LEU A 500 -22.77 -19.35 5.58
N ALA A 501 -21.58 -19.47 4.97
CA ALA A 501 -21.40 -19.25 3.54
C ALA A 501 -22.23 -20.24 2.70
N GLU A 502 -22.31 -21.51 3.11
CA GLU A 502 -23.17 -22.52 2.48
C GLU A 502 -24.66 -22.16 2.58
N GLU A 503 -25.13 -21.77 3.77
CA GLU A 503 -26.53 -21.39 4.01
C GLU A 503 -26.98 -20.22 3.12
N VAL A 504 -26.14 -19.19 3.02
CA VAL A 504 -26.45 -17.99 2.23
C VAL A 504 -26.07 -18.15 0.75
N GLY A 505 -25.55 -19.30 0.33
CA GLY A 505 -25.22 -19.56 -1.07
C GLY A 505 -24.03 -18.76 -1.62
N ALA A 506 -23.07 -18.38 -0.77
CA ALA A 506 -21.82 -17.78 -1.19
C ALA A 506 -20.90 -18.82 -1.85
N ASP A 507 -20.26 -18.46 -2.96
CA ASP A 507 -19.41 -19.36 -3.74
C ASP A 507 -18.11 -19.71 -3.02
N ALA A 508 -17.56 -18.75 -2.27
CA ALA A 508 -16.29 -18.91 -1.56
C ALA A 508 -16.21 -18.14 -0.25
N VAL A 509 -15.21 -18.53 0.55
CA VAL A 509 -14.83 -17.92 1.82
C VAL A 509 -13.34 -17.59 1.80
N VAL A 510 -13.01 -16.35 2.19
CA VAL A 510 -11.64 -15.87 2.33
C VAL A 510 -11.35 -15.57 3.79
N PHE A 511 -10.35 -16.23 4.36
CA PHE A 511 -9.84 -15.97 5.71
C PHE A 511 -8.54 -15.18 5.66
N GLN A 512 -8.62 -13.87 5.91
CA GLN A 512 -7.49 -12.96 5.84
C GLN A 512 -6.78 -12.86 7.18
N LYS A 513 -5.45 -12.71 7.14
CA LYS A 513 -4.66 -12.40 8.33
C LYS A 513 -5.01 -11.00 8.86
N TYR A 514 -4.99 -10.85 10.19
CA TYR A 514 -5.04 -9.53 10.83
C TYR A 514 -3.78 -8.71 10.52
N TYR A 515 -3.96 -7.50 10.01
CA TYR A 515 -2.87 -6.55 9.77
C TYR A 515 -3.12 -5.28 10.58
N SER A 516 -2.06 -4.68 11.12
CA SER A 516 -2.17 -3.36 11.72
C SER A 516 -2.08 -2.27 10.67
N PHE A 517 -2.97 -1.29 10.77
CA PHE A 517 -2.89 -0.02 10.05
C PHE A 517 -2.31 1.11 10.92
N GLY A 518 -1.73 0.77 12.08
CA GLY A 518 -1.07 1.72 12.98
C GLY A 518 -1.99 2.49 13.93
N HIS A 519 -3.30 2.19 13.95
CA HIS A 519 -4.28 2.90 14.77
C HIS A 519 -4.38 2.40 16.23
N GLU A 520 -3.99 1.16 16.49
CA GLU A 520 -4.26 0.46 17.77
C GLU A 520 -3.02 0.26 18.68
N GLY A 521 -1.81 0.54 18.16
CA GLY A 521 -0.55 0.30 18.87
C GLY A 521 -0.11 -1.17 18.89
N ALA A 522 1.19 -1.39 19.12
CA ALA A 522 1.82 -2.71 18.96
C ALA A 522 1.27 -3.79 19.92
N ALA A 523 0.96 -3.44 21.16
CA ALA A 523 0.43 -4.38 22.14
C ALA A 523 -0.97 -4.88 21.78
N VAL A 524 -1.86 -3.98 21.32
CA VAL A 524 -3.22 -4.34 20.90
C VAL A 524 -3.17 -5.18 19.62
N PHE A 525 -2.33 -4.81 18.65
CA PHE A 525 -2.10 -5.62 17.46
C PHE A 525 -1.63 -7.03 17.83
N SER A 526 -0.62 -7.15 18.70
CA SER A 526 -0.07 -8.44 19.11
C SER A 526 -1.07 -9.31 19.89
N ALA A 527 -2.05 -8.72 20.58
CA ALA A 527 -3.10 -9.46 21.28
C ALA A 527 -4.26 -9.89 20.35
N ARG A 528 -4.27 -9.43 19.10
CA ARG A 528 -5.30 -9.73 18.11
C ARG A 528 -4.78 -10.60 16.96
N ASP A 529 -3.52 -10.44 16.57
CA ASP A 529 -2.85 -11.26 15.55
C ASP A 529 -2.59 -12.69 16.06
N VAL A 530 -3.64 -13.49 16.12
CA VAL A 530 -3.59 -14.91 16.52
C VAL A 530 -2.74 -15.78 15.57
N ALA A 531 -2.49 -15.29 14.35
CA ALA A 531 -1.63 -15.96 13.39
C ALA A 531 -0.12 -15.76 13.67
N ALA A 532 0.26 -14.88 14.61
CA ALA A 532 1.64 -14.77 15.06
C ALA A 532 2.05 -16.04 15.85
N PRO A 533 3.18 -16.69 15.54
CA PRO A 533 3.63 -17.89 16.27
C PRO A 533 3.86 -17.65 17.77
N THR A 534 4.12 -16.40 18.16
CA THR A 534 4.31 -15.98 19.55
C THR A 534 2.99 -15.72 20.29
N HIS A 535 1.84 -15.79 19.62
CA HIS A 535 0.54 -15.54 20.23
C HIS A 535 0.13 -16.70 21.15
N PRO A 536 -0.38 -16.46 22.38
CA PRO A 536 -0.74 -17.53 23.31
C PRO A 536 -1.78 -18.53 22.76
N GLU A 537 -2.68 -18.05 21.89
CA GLU A 537 -3.74 -18.86 21.27
C GLU A 537 -3.34 -19.44 19.89
N HIS A 538 -2.09 -19.30 19.45
CA HIS A 538 -1.66 -19.73 18.10
C HIS A 538 -1.91 -21.23 17.85
N GLU A 539 -1.61 -22.09 18.82
CA GLU A 539 -1.86 -23.54 18.70
C GLU A 539 -3.35 -23.87 18.56
N GLN A 540 -4.23 -23.06 19.16
CA GLN A 540 -5.67 -23.22 19.00
C GLN A 540 -6.12 -22.83 17.59
N LEU A 541 -5.54 -21.77 17.01
CA LEU A 541 -5.73 -21.47 15.59
C LEU A 541 -5.26 -22.64 14.72
N GLN A 542 -4.08 -23.20 14.97
CA GLN A 542 -3.59 -24.37 14.21
C GLN A 542 -4.54 -25.57 14.33
N ALA A 543 -5.17 -25.78 15.49
CA ALA A 543 -6.20 -26.79 15.66
C ALA A 543 -7.44 -26.50 14.80
N VAL A 544 -7.92 -25.25 14.77
CA VAL A 544 -9.06 -24.84 13.92
C VAL A 544 -8.73 -25.00 12.43
N LEU A 545 -7.52 -24.65 11.99
CA LEU A 545 -7.09 -24.82 10.60
C LEU A 545 -7.06 -26.28 10.14
N ARG A 546 -6.95 -27.23 11.08
CA ARG A 546 -7.03 -28.67 10.82
C ARG A 546 -8.45 -29.23 10.81
N ASP A 547 -9.46 -28.43 11.15
CA ASP A 547 -10.86 -28.85 11.07
C ASP A 547 -11.21 -29.26 9.62
N PRO A 548 -11.90 -30.38 9.39
CA PRO A 548 -12.27 -30.83 8.05
C PRO A 548 -13.03 -29.77 7.23
N MET A 549 -13.80 -28.91 7.88
CA MET A 549 -14.54 -27.83 7.23
C MET A 549 -13.61 -26.81 6.55
N MET A 550 -12.38 -26.65 7.06
CA MET A 550 -11.38 -25.78 6.45
C MET A 550 -10.81 -26.34 5.14
N GLN A 551 -11.06 -27.62 4.84
CA GLN A 551 -10.73 -28.26 3.57
C GLN A 551 -11.90 -28.19 2.56
N SER A 552 -13.01 -27.52 2.91
CA SER A 552 -14.13 -27.29 1.99
C SER A 552 -13.63 -26.62 0.70
N PRO A 553 -14.15 -26.99 -0.48
CA PRO A 553 -13.78 -26.36 -1.75
C PRO A 553 -14.17 -24.87 -1.81
N ARG A 554 -15.04 -24.41 -0.90
CA ARG A 554 -15.38 -22.99 -0.77
C ARG A 554 -14.27 -22.18 -0.12
N VAL A 555 -13.36 -22.80 0.63
CA VAL A 555 -12.29 -22.08 1.34
C VAL A 555 -11.14 -21.82 0.39
N VAL A 556 -10.81 -20.53 0.20
CA VAL A 556 -9.67 -20.12 -0.62
C VAL A 556 -8.36 -20.41 0.12
N GLN A 557 -7.70 -21.51 -0.25
CA GLN A 557 -6.53 -22.05 0.46
C GLN A 557 -5.30 -21.13 0.42
N THR A 558 -5.17 -20.28 -0.60
CA THR A 558 -4.04 -19.33 -0.73
C THR A 558 -3.89 -18.40 0.47
N PHE A 559 -4.98 -18.06 1.15
CA PHE A 559 -4.94 -17.22 2.35
C PHE A 559 -4.67 -18.03 3.63
N ILE A 560 -5.04 -19.31 3.65
CA ILE A 560 -4.80 -20.21 4.79
C ILE A 560 -3.30 -20.39 5.05
N SER A 561 -2.48 -20.50 4.00
CA SER A 561 -1.03 -20.62 4.16
C SER A 561 -0.39 -19.42 4.88
N GLN A 562 -1.01 -18.24 4.84
CA GLN A 562 -0.53 -17.06 5.57
C GLN A 562 -0.82 -17.15 7.07
N LEU A 563 -1.84 -17.91 7.48
CA LEU A 563 -2.24 -18.15 8.86
C LEU A 563 -1.47 -19.33 9.48
N ALA A 564 -1.06 -20.29 8.66
CA ALA A 564 -0.38 -21.52 9.07
C ALA A 564 1.14 -21.38 9.28
N ARG A 565 1.71 -20.16 9.30
CA ARG A 565 3.16 -19.95 9.45
C ARG A 565 3.64 -20.53 10.79
N ARG A 566 4.51 -21.54 10.72
CA ARG A 566 5.24 -22.09 11.87
C ARG A 566 6.37 -21.12 12.26
N PRO A 567 6.81 -21.10 13.53
CA PRO A 567 8.03 -20.41 13.90
C PRO A 567 9.17 -20.91 13.01
N THR A 568 9.89 -20.01 12.36
CA THR A 568 11.19 -20.35 11.79
C THR A 568 12.09 -20.79 12.95
N PRO A 569 12.73 -21.97 12.87
CA PRO A 569 13.58 -22.48 13.96
C PRO A 569 14.73 -21.53 14.30
#